data_AF-A0A830GKR2-F1
#
_entry.id   AF-A0A830GKR2-F1
#
_cell.length_a   1.000
_cell.length_b   1.000
_cell.length_c   1.000
_cell.angle_alpha   90.00
_cell.angle_beta   90.00
_cell.angle_gamma   90.00
#
_symmetry.space_group_name_H-M   'P 1'
#
loop_
_entity.id
_entity.type
_entity.pdbx_description
1 polymer ?
#
loop_
_entity_poly.entity_id
_entity_poly.type
_entity_poly.pdbx_seq_one_letter_code
_entity_poly.pdbx_strand_id
1 'polypeptide(L)'
;MSTAHSHADRLTRSPSLAPAMAADLTEKTDRYEGLLAEALDAAEIAPPEGTPMHDAALDCEEMASSYLEDGRHFRTEDDLVNALASFSYGHAWLDAGARIGLFDVPTEGHLFTV
;
A
#
# COMPACT_ATOMS: atom_id res chain seq x y z
N MET A 1 1.60 -23.53 60.62
CA MET A 1 0.37 -22.79 60.25
C MET A 1 0.75 -21.82 59.15
N SER A 2 0.25 -22.05 57.94
CA SER A 2 0.60 -21.36 56.71
C SER A 2 -0.22 -20.07 56.56
N THR A 3 0.43 -18.93 56.35
CA THR A 3 -0.22 -17.70 55.88
C THR A 3 0.16 -17.48 54.42
N ALA A 4 -0.71 -17.91 53.51
CA ALA A 4 -0.65 -17.54 52.11
C ALA A 4 -1.29 -16.14 51.95
N HIS A 5 -0.46 -15.17 51.56
CA HIS A 5 -0.93 -13.85 51.12
C HIS A 5 -1.54 -13.97 49.72
N SER A 6 -2.74 -13.41 49.59
CA SER A 6 -3.54 -13.30 48.36
C SER A 6 -2.70 -12.72 47.20
N HIS A 7 -2.54 -13.53 46.15
CA HIS A 7 -1.91 -13.14 44.88
C HIS A 7 -2.92 -13.30 43.73
N ALA A 8 -4.19 -12.94 43.98
CA ALA A 8 -5.30 -13.19 43.06
C ALA A 8 -5.92 -11.92 42.45
N ASP A 9 -5.30 -10.75 42.59
CA ASP A 9 -5.93 -9.47 42.22
C ASP A 9 -5.11 -8.61 41.23
N ARG A 10 -4.30 -9.26 40.37
CA ARG A 10 -3.53 -8.60 39.30
C ARG A 10 -3.81 -9.14 37.90
N LEU A 11 -5.03 -9.60 37.66
CA LEU A 11 -5.54 -9.87 36.31
C LEU A 11 -6.51 -8.75 35.91
N THR A 12 -6.03 -7.51 35.93
CA THR A 12 -6.75 -6.36 35.37
C THR A 12 -6.64 -6.42 33.84
N ARG A 13 -7.77 -6.71 33.19
CA ARG A 13 -8.08 -6.57 31.74
C ARG A 13 -7.01 -5.87 30.90
N SER A 14 -6.42 -6.60 29.96
CA SER A 14 -5.76 -5.98 28.80
C SER A 14 -6.77 -5.11 28.05
N PRO A 15 -6.42 -3.87 27.67
CA PRO A 15 -7.29 -3.07 26.81
C PRO A 15 -7.49 -3.79 25.47
N SER A 16 -8.67 -3.63 24.86
CA SER A 16 -8.97 -4.18 23.54
C SER A 16 -7.97 -3.65 22.51
N LEU A 17 -7.24 -4.54 21.83
CA LEU A 17 -6.30 -4.21 20.76
C LEU A 17 -7.01 -3.87 19.43
N ALA A 18 -8.28 -4.25 19.28
CA ALA A 18 -9.05 -4.06 18.06
C ALA A 18 -9.17 -2.59 17.58
N PRO A 19 -9.51 -1.60 18.42
CA PRO A 19 -9.59 -0.20 17.97
C PRO A 19 -8.24 0.39 17.57
N ALA A 20 -7.14 -0.01 18.22
CA ALA A 20 -5.80 0.42 17.85
C ALA A 20 -5.36 -0.18 16.50
N MET A 21 -5.69 -1.46 16.25
CA MET A 21 -5.45 -2.13 14.98
C MET A 21 -6.28 -1.54 13.83
N ALA A 22 -7.53 -1.16 14.10
CA ALA A 22 -8.35 -0.47 13.11
C ALA A 22 -7.78 0.91 12.75
N ALA A 23 -7.34 1.69 13.75
CA ALA A 23 -6.72 3.00 13.50
C ALA A 23 -5.39 2.89 12.72
N ASP A 24 -4.54 1.91 13.06
CA ASP A 24 -3.29 1.62 12.35
C ASP A 24 -3.55 1.20 10.90
N LEU A 25 -4.60 0.38 10.66
CA LEU A 25 -5.00 0.01 9.32
C LEU A 25 -5.47 1.21 8.51
N THR A 26 -6.32 2.09 9.07
CA THR A 26 -6.76 3.32 8.38
C THR A 26 -5.57 4.19 7.98
N GLU A 27 -4.66 4.49 8.90
CA GLU A 27 -3.47 5.31 8.61
C GLU A 27 -2.62 4.68 7.51
N LYS A 28 -2.42 3.36 7.57
CA LYS A 28 -1.64 2.64 6.57
C LYS A 28 -2.31 2.67 5.20
N THR A 29 -3.62 2.49 5.13
CA THR A 29 -4.39 2.60 3.89
C THR A 29 -4.27 3.99 3.29
N ASP A 30 -4.40 5.06 4.08
CA ASP A 30 -4.23 6.45 3.62
C ASP A 30 -2.85 6.68 3.02
N ARG A 31 -1.82 6.21 3.72
CA ARG A 31 -0.44 6.37 3.28
C ARG A 31 -0.18 5.66 1.95
N TYR A 32 -0.68 4.43 1.79
CA TYR A 32 -0.46 3.65 0.58
C TYR A 32 -1.28 4.16 -0.61
N GLU A 33 -2.48 4.69 -0.38
CA GLU A 33 -3.22 5.40 -1.42
C GLU A 33 -2.42 6.58 -1.95
N GLY A 34 -1.91 7.43 -1.04
CA GLY A 34 -1.10 8.59 -1.40
C GLY A 34 0.18 8.20 -2.14
N LEU A 35 0.87 7.17 -1.65
CA LEU A 35 2.12 6.68 -2.25
C LEU A 35 1.90 6.13 -3.67
N LEU A 36 0.83 5.35 -3.91
CA LEU A 36 0.50 4.90 -5.27
C LEU A 36 0.11 6.06 -6.19
N ALA A 37 -0.72 6.99 -5.71
CA ALA A 37 -1.12 8.15 -6.51
C ALA A 37 0.09 9.02 -6.90
N GLU A 38 0.98 9.31 -5.96
CA GLU A 38 2.19 10.09 -6.22
C GLU A 38 3.17 9.35 -7.14
N ALA A 39 3.30 8.02 -6.99
CA ALA A 39 4.13 7.21 -7.89
C ALA A 39 3.58 7.19 -9.33
N LEU A 40 2.25 7.12 -9.51
CA LEU A 40 1.61 7.23 -10.83
C LEU A 40 1.89 8.60 -11.46
N ASP A 41 1.74 9.68 -10.70
CA ASP A 41 1.97 11.04 -11.19
C ASP A 41 3.46 11.29 -11.56
N ALA A 42 4.39 10.58 -10.92
CA ALA A 42 5.83 10.76 -11.10
C ALA A 42 6.47 9.83 -12.13
N ALA A 43 5.81 8.73 -12.51
CA ALA A 43 6.35 7.76 -13.45
C ALA A 43 6.15 8.24 -14.91
N GLU A 44 7.23 8.25 -15.70
CA GLU A 44 7.18 8.59 -17.12
C GLU A 44 7.52 7.37 -17.97
N ILE A 45 6.77 7.10 -19.03
CA ILE A 45 7.06 5.98 -19.94
C ILE A 45 8.41 6.22 -20.64
N ALA A 46 9.36 5.31 -20.41
CA ALA A 46 10.71 5.44 -20.95
C ALA A 46 10.89 4.85 -22.37
N PRO A 47 10.28 3.69 -22.73
CA PRO A 47 10.44 3.13 -24.07
C PRO A 47 9.81 4.01 -25.17
N PRO A 48 10.41 4.08 -26.37
CA PRO A 48 9.83 4.84 -27.49
C PRO A 48 8.47 4.29 -27.94
N GLU A 49 7.56 5.19 -28.31
CA GLU A 49 6.25 4.87 -28.89
C GLU A 49 6.35 3.87 -30.05
N GLY A 50 5.38 2.95 -30.13
CA GLY A 50 5.30 1.93 -31.18
C GLY A 50 6.25 0.74 -31.00
N THR A 51 6.97 0.66 -29.88
CA THR A 51 7.75 -0.53 -29.51
C THR A 51 6.93 -1.46 -28.61
N PRO A 52 7.17 -2.79 -28.63
CA PRO A 52 6.50 -3.71 -27.70
C PRO A 52 6.74 -3.38 -26.22
N MET A 53 7.85 -2.70 -25.90
CA MET A 53 8.14 -2.26 -24.53
C MET A 53 7.32 -1.03 -24.13
N HIS A 54 6.99 -0.14 -25.07
CA HIS A 54 6.06 0.96 -24.81
C HIS A 54 4.66 0.44 -24.53
N ASP A 55 4.19 -0.55 -25.31
CA ASP A 55 2.91 -1.21 -25.05
C ASP A 55 2.90 -1.89 -23.67
N ALA A 56 4.00 -2.56 -23.30
CA ALA A 56 4.14 -3.14 -21.97
C ALA A 56 4.15 -2.08 -20.84
N ALA A 57 4.71 -0.90 -21.08
CA ALA A 57 4.69 0.20 -20.12
C ALA A 57 3.27 0.75 -19.93
N LEU A 58 2.52 0.93 -21.02
CA LEU A 58 1.10 1.32 -20.97
C LEU A 58 0.26 0.29 -20.21
N ASP A 59 0.44 -1.01 -20.49
CA ASP A 59 -0.25 -2.07 -19.77
C ASP A 59 0.06 -2.02 -18.26
N CYS A 60 1.32 -1.75 -17.89
CA CYS A 60 1.71 -1.62 -16.47
C CYS A 60 1.09 -0.38 -15.80
N GLU A 61 1.05 0.75 -16.50
CA GLU A 61 0.40 1.99 -16.04
C GLU A 61 -1.10 1.79 -15.84
N GLU A 62 -1.78 1.17 -16.83
CA GLU A 62 -3.21 0.84 -16.75
C GLU A 62 -3.53 -0.08 -15.57
N MET A 63 -2.69 -1.09 -15.34
CA MET A 63 -2.86 -1.96 -14.18
C MET A 63 -2.69 -1.17 -12.87
N ALA A 64 -1.67 -0.33 -12.75
CA ALA A 64 -1.44 0.48 -11.56
C ALA A 64 -2.59 1.47 -11.29
N SER A 65 -3.11 2.15 -12.32
CA SER A 65 -4.24 3.06 -12.20
C SER A 65 -5.53 2.33 -11.83
N SER A 66 -5.79 1.17 -12.42
CA SER A 66 -6.96 0.33 -12.09
C SER A 66 -6.93 -0.09 -10.62
N TYR A 67 -5.77 -0.48 -10.08
CA TYR A 67 -5.64 -0.79 -8.66
C TYR A 67 -5.82 0.42 -7.74
N LEU A 68 -5.45 1.63 -8.17
CA LEU A 68 -5.75 2.86 -7.44
C LEU A 68 -7.27 3.11 -7.38
N GLU A 69 -7.97 2.90 -8.48
CA GLU A 69 -9.43 3.02 -8.55
C GLU A 69 -10.13 1.96 -7.69
N ASP A 70 -9.73 0.69 -7.80
CA ASP A 70 -10.26 -0.40 -6.99
C ASP A 70 -10.02 -0.16 -5.49
N GLY A 71 -8.82 0.29 -5.13
CA GLY A 71 -8.50 0.58 -3.74
C GLY A 71 -9.37 1.71 -3.17
N ARG A 72 -9.64 2.75 -3.96
CA ARG A 72 -10.58 3.83 -3.60
C ARG A 72 -12.01 3.31 -3.50
N HIS A 73 -12.42 2.40 -4.37
CA HIS A 73 -13.73 1.77 -4.30
C HIS A 73 -13.89 0.97 -3.00
N PHE A 74 -12.96 0.05 -2.68
CA PHE A 74 -12.99 -0.72 -1.43
C PHE A 74 -12.98 0.18 -0.19
N ARG A 75 -12.22 1.29 -0.24
CA ARG A 75 -12.21 2.29 0.82
C ARG A 75 -13.59 2.92 1.03
N THR A 76 -14.33 3.24 -0.03
CA THR A 76 -15.70 3.79 0.09
C THR A 76 -16.70 2.79 0.68
N GLU A 77 -16.41 1.50 0.62
CA GLU A 77 -17.21 0.41 1.19
C GLU A 77 -16.73 -0.01 2.60
N ASP A 78 -15.82 0.76 3.23
CA ASP A 78 -15.17 0.47 4.51
C ASP A 78 -14.36 -0.86 4.52
N ASP A 79 -13.99 -1.40 3.36
CA ASP A 79 -13.14 -2.58 3.21
C ASP A 79 -11.65 -2.19 3.13
N LEU A 80 -11.11 -1.75 4.26
CA LEU A 80 -9.75 -1.22 4.32
C LEU A 80 -8.66 -2.26 4.05
N VAL A 81 -8.93 -3.55 4.23
CA VAL A 81 -7.98 -4.62 3.94
C VAL A 81 -7.80 -4.77 2.43
N ASN A 82 -8.91 -4.84 1.68
CA ASN A 82 -8.84 -4.90 0.22
C ASN A 82 -8.36 -3.57 -0.38
N ALA A 83 -8.73 -2.43 0.22
CA ALA A 83 -8.19 -1.14 -0.19
C ALA A 83 -6.65 -1.10 -0.09
N LEU A 84 -6.11 -1.46 1.07
CA LEU A 84 -4.66 -1.51 1.29
C LEU A 84 -3.97 -2.51 0.35
N ALA A 85 -4.59 -3.67 0.12
CA ALA A 85 -4.06 -4.68 -0.80
C ALA A 85 -3.99 -4.13 -2.23
N SER A 86 -5.05 -3.49 -2.71
CA SER A 86 -5.09 -2.87 -4.04
C SER A 86 -4.01 -1.80 -4.19
N PHE A 87 -3.91 -0.84 -3.26
CA PHE A 87 -2.88 0.20 -3.33
C PHE A 87 -1.46 -0.37 -3.32
N SER A 88 -1.20 -1.37 -2.47
CA SER A 88 0.11 -2.03 -2.42
C SER A 88 0.45 -2.75 -3.72
N TYR A 89 -0.53 -3.40 -4.35
CA TYR A 89 -0.31 -4.16 -5.57
C TYR A 89 -0.20 -3.27 -6.82
N GLY A 90 -0.98 -2.18 -6.88
CA GLY A 90 -0.80 -1.15 -7.90
C GLY A 90 0.61 -0.54 -7.85
N HIS A 91 1.13 -0.27 -6.65
CA HIS A 91 2.50 0.24 -6.51
C HIS A 91 3.54 -0.78 -6.98
N ALA A 92 3.31 -2.06 -6.70
CA ALA A 92 4.22 -3.13 -7.13
C ALA A 92 4.34 -3.23 -8.66
N TRP A 93 3.30 -2.89 -9.43
CA TRP A 93 3.37 -2.80 -10.89
C TRP A 93 4.35 -1.72 -11.36
N LEU A 94 4.26 -0.51 -10.79
CA LEU A 94 5.17 0.58 -11.14
C LEU A 94 6.61 0.28 -10.70
N ASP A 95 6.79 -0.24 -9.48
CA ASP A 95 8.10 -0.63 -8.95
C ASP A 95 8.77 -1.74 -9.79
N ALA A 96 7.98 -2.67 -10.31
CA ALA A 96 8.48 -3.71 -11.21
C ALA A 96 8.85 -3.12 -12.58
N GLY A 97 7.98 -2.28 -13.14
CA GLY A 97 8.21 -1.59 -14.42
C GLY A 97 9.45 -0.70 -14.40
N ALA A 98 9.64 0.08 -13.34
CA ALA A 98 10.82 0.94 -13.16
C ALA A 98 12.12 0.13 -13.11
N ARG A 99 12.14 -0.99 -12.36
CA ARG A 99 13.33 -1.88 -12.29
C ARG A 99 13.77 -2.45 -13.63
N ILE A 100 12.82 -2.72 -14.52
CA ILE A 100 13.10 -3.29 -15.84
C ILE A 100 13.21 -2.22 -16.94
N GLY A 101 13.09 -0.94 -16.59
CA GLY A 101 13.26 0.20 -17.50
C GLY A 101 12.03 0.55 -18.34
N LEU A 102 10.82 0.19 -17.90
CA LEU A 102 9.57 0.66 -18.52
C LEU A 102 9.22 2.09 -18.13
N PHE A 103 9.65 2.52 -16.94
CA PHE A 103 9.40 3.86 -16.43
C PHE A 103 10.71 4.56 -16.07
N ASP A 104 10.83 5.83 -16.44
CA ASP A 104 11.74 6.76 -15.80
C ASP A 104 11.05 7.30 -14.55
N VAL A 105 11.75 7.24 -13.42
CA VAL A 105 11.19 7.54 -12.10
C VAL A 105 12.19 8.32 -11.27
N PRO A 106 11.72 9.15 -10.31
CA PRO A 106 12.61 9.79 -9.36
C PRO A 106 13.48 8.78 -8.62
N THR A 107 14.80 8.94 -8.73
CA THR A 107 15.79 8.07 -8.06
C THR A 107 16.18 8.60 -6.67
N GLU A 108 15.83 9.85 -6.37
CA GLU A 108 15.93 10.44 -5.04
C GLU A 108 14.57 10.37 -4.36
N GLY A 109 14.49 9.75 -3.17
CA GLY A 109 13.27 9.74 -2.36
C GLY A 109 12.87 8.35 -1.88
N HIS A 110 11.56 8.18 -1.62
CA HIS A 110 10.98 6.98 -1.03
C HIS A 110 9.78 6.45 -1.81
N LEU A 111 9.51 7.00 -2.99
CA LEU A 111 8.40 6.58 -3.85
C LEU A 111 8.70 5.21 -4.45
N PHE A 112 9.85 5.04 -5.07
CA PHE A 112 10.23 3.78 -5.70
C PHE A 112 11.28 3.04 -4.89
N THR A 113 11.29 1.71 -5.02
CA THR A 113 12.27 0.83 -4.37
C THR A 113 13.42 0.41 -5.29
N VAL A 114 13.66 1.19 -6.34
CA VAL A 114 14.67 0.96 -7.39
C VAL A 114 16.09 1.36 -6.99
#